data_AF-A0A1W9RSD5-F1
#
_entry.id   AF-A0A1W9RSD5-F1
#
_cell.length_a   1.000
_cell.length_b   1.000
_cell.length_c   1.000
_cell.angle_alpha   90.00
_cell.angle_beta   90.00
_cell.angle_gamma   90.00
#
_symmetry.space_group_name_H-M   'P 1'
#
loop_
_entity.id
_entity.type
_entity.pdbx_description
1 polymer ?
#
loop_
_entity_poly.entity_id
_entity_poly.type
_entity_poly.pdbx_seq_one_letter_code
_entity_poly.pdbx_strand_id
1 'polypeptide(L)'
;MSRFYPPFKYFCISKFTLFLALFIIISASFTRQIMDFIKASTGEKGFFYLIATMVGILGLFFLICAVRNSYRLVKVLIFVVIWGTGLALTWQIKIPEERIHILEYAVLGWFSVKDLNRENKKVRASFLACIYYIIVGILDELFQAILPYRFFDWRDVIFNGAGGGWGIIYIY
;
A
#
# COMPACT_ATOMS: atom_id res chain seq x y z
N MET A 1 -20.04 -37.60 7.81
CA MET A 1 -20.57 -36.22 7.84
C MET A 1 -19.42 -35.23 7.63
N SER A 2 -19.24 -34.75 6.40
CA SER A 2 -18.29 -33.68 6.10
C SER A 2 -18.80 -32.38 6.75
N ARG A 3 -18.07 -31.83 7.72
CA ARG A 3 -18.38 -30.50 8.28
C ARG A 3 -18.31 -29.48 7.13
N PHE A 4 -19.46 -28.94 6.77
CA PHE A 4 -19.57 -27.75 5.92
C PHE A 4 -19.02 -26.58 6.73
N TYR A 5 -17.72 -26.32 6.64
CA TYR A 5 -17.14 -25.09 7.16
C TYR A 5 -17.56 -23.96 6.21
N PRO A 6 -18.16 -22.86 6.71
CA PRO A 6 -18.51 -21.75 5.84
C PRO A 6 -17.22 -21.24 5.17
N PRO A 7 -17.19 -21.10 3.83
CA PRO A 7 -15.95 -20.84 3.09
C PRO A 7 -15.28 -19.52 3.50
N PHE A 8 -16.04 -18.59 4.07
CA PHE A 8 -15.59 -17.26 4.44
C PHE A 8 -15.11 -17.10 5.89
N LYS A 9 -15.11 -18.15 6.73
CA LYS A 9 -14.65 -18.02 8.13
C LYS A 9 -13.20 -17.55 8.25
N TYR A 10 -12.42 -17.72 7.19
CA TYR A 10 -11.00 -17.42 7.14
C TYR A 10 -10.65 -16.11 6.42
N PHE A 11 -11.63 -15.36 5.92
CA PHE A 11 -11.39 -14.06 5.28
C PHE A 11 -12.00 -12.95 6.15
N CYS A 12 -11.21 -12.49 7.12
CA CYS A 12 -11.63 -11.44 8.06
C CYS A 12 -10.75 -10.21 7.83
N ILE A 13 -11.30 -9.20 7.17
CA ILE A 13 -10.70 -7.87 7.00
C ILE A 13 -11.35 -6.94 8.02
N SER A 14 -10.53 -6.19 8.77
CA SER A 14 -11.07 -5.26 9.77
C SER A 14 -11.84 -4.12 9.10
N LYS A 15 -12.78 -3.52 9.84
CA LYS A 15 -13.47 -2.30 9.40
C LYS A 15 -12.50 -1.18 9.03
N PHE A 16 -11.36 -1.11 9.72
CA PHE A 16 -10.32 -0.13 9.44
C PHE A 16 -9.64 -0.37 8.09
N THR A 17 -9.25 -1.62 7.79
CA THR A 17 -8.65 -1.97 6.50
C THR A 17 -9.63 -1.80 5.34
N LEU A 18 -10.92 -2.06 5.57
CA LEU A 18 -11.97 -1.78 4.58
C LEU A 18 -12.14 -0.27 4.36
N PHE A 19 -12.18 0.51 5.44
CA PHE A 19 -12.23 1.97 5.35
C PHE A 19 -11.02 2.53 4.61
N LEU A 20 -9.81 2.02 4.86
CA LEU A 20 -8.61 2.41 4.14
C LEU A 20 -8.72 2.11 2.64
N ALA A 21 -9.22 0.95 2.25
CA ALA A 21 -9.44 0.61 0.84
C ALA A 21 -10.44 1.56 0.17
N LEU A 22 -11.56 1.86 0.84
CA LEU A 22 -12.55 2.82 0.34
C LEU A 22 -11.97 4.23 0.25
N PHE A 23 -11.15 4.63 1.23
CA PHE A 23 -10.49 5.93 1.23
C PHE A 23 -9.55 6.06 0.03
N ILE A 24 -8.75 5.04 -0.29
CA ILE A 24 -7.85 5.05 -1.46
C ILE A 24 -8.65 5.23 -2.75
N ILE A 25 -9.73 4.47 -2.94
CA ILE A 25 -10.57 4.58 -4.14
C ILE A 25 -11.19 5.98 -4.26
N ILE A 26 -11.77 6.50 -3.17
CA ILE A 26 -12.47 7.78 -3.19
C ILE A 26 -11.48 8.95 -3.33
N SER A 27 -10.28 8.86 -2.74
CA SER A 27 -9.29 9.93 -2.77
C SER A 27 -8.85 10.28 -4.18
N ALA A 28 -8.85 9.32 -5.11
CA ALA A 28 -8.56 9.54 -6.52
C ALA A 28 -9.40 10.68 -7.16
N SER A 29 -10.60 10.94 -6.65
CA SER A 29 -11.47 12.03 -7.14
C SER A 29 -10.95 13.44 -6.82
N PHE A 30 -10.13 13.62 -5.78
CA PHE A 30 -9.69 14.94 -5.33
C PHE A 30 -8.17 15.05 -5.12
N THR A 31 -7.41 13.94 -5.17
CA THR A 31 -5.95 13.93 -4.97
C THR A 31 -5.21 14.91 -5.89
N ARG A 32 -5.60 15.00 -7.17
CA ARG A 32 -4.98 15.94 -8.13
C ARG A 32 -5.16 17.40 -7.68
N GLN A 33 -6.36 17.78 -7.23
CA GLN A 33 -6.66 19.13 -6.77
C GLN A 33 -5.84 19.49 -5.52
N ILE A 34 -5.71 18.54 -4.59
CA ILE A 34 -4.88 18.70 -3.40
C ILE A 34 -3.41 18.86 -3.79
N MET A 35 -2.92 18.03 -4.70
CA MET A 35 -1.53 18.07 -5.14
C MET A 35 -1.19 19.37 -5.86
N ASP A 36 -2.07 19.83 -6.74
CA ASP A 36 -1.91 21.11 -7.45
C ASP A 36 -1.91 22.28 -6.45
N PHE A 37 -2.78 22.25 -5.45
CA PHE A 37 -2.81 23.24 -4.38
C PHE A 37 -1.51 23.25 -3.54
N ILE A 38 -0.99 22.09 -3.16
CA ILE A 38 0.26 21.98 -2.41
C ILE A 38 1.44 22.44 -3.28
N LYS A 39 1.48 22.05 -4.56
CA LYS A 39 2.52 22.47 -5.50
C LYS A 39 2.49 23.97 -5.74
N ALA A 40 1.30 24.58 -5.86
CA ALA A 40 1.15 26.02 -5.99
C ALA A 40 1.65 26.76 -4.73
N SER A 41 1.45 26.18 -3.55
CA SER A 41 1.83 26.79 -2.27
C SER A 41 3.31 26.61 -1.91
N THR A 42 3.90 25.46 -2.26
CA THR A 42 5.26 25.06 -1.81
C THR A 42 6.29 25.02 -2.92
N GLY A 43 5.86 25.13 -4.18
CA GLY A 43 6.67 24.88 -5.36
C GLY A 43 6.99 23.39 -5.54
N GLU A 44 7.47 23.00 -6.73
CA GLU A 44 7.83 21.61 -7.06
C GLU A 44 8.88 21.03 -6.09
N LYS A 45 9.87 21.84 -5.67
CA LYS A 45 10.89 21.40 -4.69
C LYS A 45 10.29 21.18 -3.31
N GLY A 46 9.38 22.04 -2.86
CA GLY A 46 8.72 21.90 -1.56
C GLY A 46 7.84 20.66 -1.51
N PHE A 47 7.05 20.43 -2.56
CA PHE A 47 6.26 19.22 -2.73
C PHE A 47 7.13 17.96 -2.70
N PHE A 48 8.27 17.98 -3.40
CA PHE A 48 9.23 16.88 -3.38
C PHE A 48 9.76 16.57 -1.98
N TYR A 49 10.18 17.58 -1.21
CA TYR A 49 10.66 17.37 0.16
C TYR A 49 9.55 16.87 1.08
N LEU A 50 8.30 17.30 0.88
CA LEU A 50 7.15 16.82 1.65
C LEU A 50 6.95 15.31 1.45
N ILE A 51 6.90 14.84 0.20
CA ILE A 51 6.78 13.41 -0.09
C ILE A 51 7.98 12.63 0.46
N ALA A 52 9.21 13.12 0.26
CA ALA A 52 10.41 12.50 0.81
C ALA A 52 10.35 12.34 2.33
N THR A 53 9.85 13.37 3.02
CA THR A 53 9.74 13.39 4.48
C THR A 53 8.69 12.41 4.98
N MET A 54 7.49 12.38 4.37
CA MET A 54 6.43 11.43 4.73
C MET A 54 6.92 9.98 4.59
N VAL A 55 7.60 9.70 3.49
CA VAL A 55 8.18 8.40 3.20
C VAL A 55 9.30 8.02 4.16
N GLY A 56 10.19 8.97 4.49
CA GLY A 56 11.23 8.80 5.48
C GLY A 56 10.69 8.50 6.88
N ILE A 57 9.62 9.20 7.29
CA ILE A 57 8.94 8.97 8.57
C ILE A 57 8.31 7.57 8.61
N LEU A 58 7.62 7.15 7.53
CA LEU A 58 7.06 5.80 7.44
C LEU A 58 8.15 4.73 7.53
N GLY A 59 9.26 4.91 6.80
CA GLY A 59 10.39 3.99 6.85
C GLY A 59 11.02 3.90 8.24
N LEU A 60 11.20 5.05 8.91
CA LEU A 60 11.71 5.12 10.27
C LEU A 60 10.74 4.44 11.27
N PHE A 61 9.44 4.66 11.13
CA PHE A 61 8.43 3.99 11.96
C PHE A 61 8.53 2.46 11.85
N PHE A 62 8.58 1.92 10.63
CA PHE A 62 8.74 0.49 10.41
C PHE A 62 10.08 -0.04 10.93
N LEU A 63 11.17 0.71 10.75
CA LEU A 63 12.48 0.34 11.30
C LEU A 63 12.45 0.27 12.83
N ILE A 64 11.87 1.25 13.50
CA ILE A 64 11.70 1.27 14.97
C ILE A 64 10.87 0.06 15.40
N CYS A 65 9.75 -0.21 14.73
CA CYS A 65 8.92 -1.38 15.05
C CYS A 65 9.67 -2.70 14.83
N ALA A 66 10.55 -2.80 13.82
CA ALA A 66 11.34 -4.00 13.55
C ALA A 66 12.40 -4.24 14.65
N VAL A 67 13.09 -3.18 15.07
CA VAL A 67 14.08 -3.23 16.16
C VAL A 67 13.40 -3.53 17.50
N ARG A 68 12.28 -2.88 17.81
CA ARG A 68 11.54 -3.11 19.08
C ARG A 68 10.98 -4.52 19.21
N ASN A 69 10.60 -5.15 18.11
CA ASN A 69 10.15 -6.54 18.12
C ASN A 69 11.31 -7.56 18.12
N SER A 70 12.55 -7.11 18.34
CA SER A 70 13.75 -7.94 18.44
C SER A 70 13.91 -8.87 17.23
N TYR A 71 13.59 -8.38 16.03
CA TYR A 71 13.84 -9.13 14.81
C TYR A 71 15.34 -9.37 14.65
N ARG A 72 15.70 -10.53 14.09
CA ARG A 72 17.10 -10.87 13.79
C ARG A 72 17.68 -9.79 12.87
N LEU A 73 18.94 -9.41 13.09
CA LEU A 73 19.64 -8.40 12.28
C LEU A 73 19.47 -8.62 10.77
N VAL A 74 19.53 -9.88 10.33
CA VAL A 74 19.31 -10.26 8.92
C VAL A 74 17.95 -9.78 8.39
N LYS A 75 16.87 -9.85 9.18
CA LYS A 75 15.55 -9.37 8.77
C LYS A 75 15.49 -7.85 8.69
N VAL A 76 16.16 -7.16 9.62
CA VAL A 76 16.28 -5.70 9.59
C VAL A 76 17.04 -5.26 8.34
N LEU A 77 18.15 -5.94 8.01
CA LEU A 77 18.92 -5.66 6.79
C LEU A 77 18.12 -5.93 5.52
N ILE A 78 17.39 -7.06 5.46
CA ILE A 78 16.48 -7.37 4.36
C ILE A 78 15.42 -6.27 4.22
N PHE A 79 14.82 -5.82 5.32
CA PHE A 79 13.88 -4.70 5.32
C PHE A 79 14.52 -3.42 4.78
N VAL A 80 15.72 -3.04 5.26
CA VAL A 80 16.41 -1.82 4.78
C VAL A 80 16.70 -1.90 3.28
N VAL A 81 17.14 -3.05 2.78
CA VAL A 81 17.42 -3.25 1.34
C VAL A 81 16.13 -3.15 0.52
N ILE A 82 15.07 -3.83 0.93
CA ILE A 82 13.78 -3.81 0.23
C ILE A 82 13.15 -2.42 0.30
N TRP A 83 13.21 -1.76 1.45
CA TRP A 83 12.72 -0.40 1.61
C TRP A 83 13.51 0.57 0.74
N GLY A 84 14.84 0.57 0.84
CA GLY A 84 15.71 1.43 0.04
C GLY A 84 15.57 1.24 -1.46
N THR A 85 15.41 0.00 -1.92
CA THR A 85 15.17 -0.30 -3.35
C THR A 85 13.78 0.13 -3.79
N GLY A 86 12.74 -0.11 -2.99
CA GLY A 86 11.38 0.38 -3.24
C GLY A 86 11.34 1.91 -3.34
N LEU A 87 12.07 2.61 -2.47
CA LEU A 87 12.25 4.06 -2.54
C LEU A 87 12.92 4.49 -3.84
N ALA A 88 14.04 3.86 -4.19
CA ALA A 88 14.79 4.20 -5.39
C ALA A 88 13.95 4.04 -6.65
N LEU A 89 13.16 2.96 -6.74
CA LEU A 89 12.24 2.71 -7.86
C LEU A 89 11.09 3.72 -7.89
N THR A 90 10.47 3.99 -6.75
CA THR A 90 9.39 5.00 -6.64
C THR A 90 9.90 6.40 -7.03
N TRP A 91 11.18 6.69 -6.80
CA TRP A 91 11.80 7.96 -7.17
C TRP A 91 11.96 8.17 -8.69
N GLN A 92 11.94 7.09 -9.47
CA GLN A 92 12.02 7.15 -10.93
C GLN A 92 10.66 7.50 -11.58
N ILE A 93 9.56 7.34 -10.85
CA ILE A 93 8.21 7.61 -11.33
C ILE A 93 8.03 9.13 -11.44
N LYS A 94 7.71 9.65 -12.63
CA LYS A 94 7.58 11.10 -12.85
C LYS A 94 6.28 11.68 -12.28
N ILE A 95 5.23 10.87 -12.26
CA ILE A 95 3.90 11.30 -11.84
C ILE A 95 3.81 11.14 -10.32
N PRO A 96 3.66 12.23 -9.55
CA PRO A 96 3.71 12.10 -8.11
C PRO A 96 2.45 11.48 -7.50
N GLU A 97 1.32 11.48 -8.23
CA GLU A 97 0.08 10.78 -7.85
C GLU A 97 0.35 9.27 -7.68
N GLU A 98 1.08 8.67 -8.61
CA GLU A 98 1.46 7.25 -8.61
C GLU A 98 2.39 6.92 -7.45
N ARG A 99 3.29 7.84 -7.06
CA ARG A 99 4.18 7.66 -5.90
C ARG A 99 3.40 7.54 -4.59
N ILE A 100 2.34 8.34 -4.44
CA ILE A 100 1.48 8.31 -3.26
C ILE A 100 0.69 7.00 -3.23
N HIS A 101 0.13 6.58 -4.36
CA HIS A 101 -0.62 5.33 -4.45
C HIS A 101 0.24 4.13 -4.04
N ILE A 102 1.49 4.03 -4.51
CA ILE A 102 2.39 2.93 -4.09
C ILE A 102 2.53 2.86 -2.55
N LEU A 103 2.61 3.99 -1.87
CA LEU A 103 2.70 4.06 -0.41
C LEU A 103 1.38 3.68 0.27
N GLU A 104 0.26 4.19 -0.24
CA GLU A 104 -1.07 3.85 0.26
C GLU A 104 -1.35 2.36 0.14
N TYR A 105 -1.01 1.76 -1.02
CA TYR A 105 -1.13 0.33 -1.24
C TYR A 105 -0.13 -0.46 -0.37
N ALA A 106 1.07 0.05 -0.08
CA ALA A 106 1.96 -0.59 0.88
C ALA A 106 1.36 -0.65 2.30
N VAL A 107 0.74 0.45 2.74
CA VAL A 107 0.01 0.46 4.03
C VAL A 107 -1.18 -0.50 3.98
N LEU A 108 -1.96 -0.49 2.90
CA LEU A 108 -3.09 -1.39 2.70
C LEU A 108 -2.66 -2.87 2.73
N GLY A 109 -1.59 -3.21 2.02
CA GLY A 109 -1.00 -4.53 1.97
C GLY A 109 -0.64 -5.04 3.36
N TRP A 110 0.08 -4.22 4.14
CA TRP A 110 0.48 -4.53 5.52
C TRP A 110 -0.72 -4.78 6.45
N PHE A 111 -1.73 -3.92 6.42
CA PHE A 111 -2.94 -4.08 7.24
C PHE A 111 -3.76 -5.31 6.83
N SER A 112 -3.91 -5.53 5.54
CA SER A 112 -4.66 -6.68 4.99
C SER A 112 -4.07 -7.99 5.47
N VAL A 113 -2.74 -8.12 5.38
CA VAL A 113 -2.07 -9.34 5.80
C VAL A 113 -2.02 -9.50 7.32
N LYS A 114 -1.93 -8.40 8.08
CA LYS A 114 -2.01 -8.42 9.54
C LYS A 114 -3.36 -8.92 10.03
N ASP A 115 -4.45 -8.52 9.37
CA ASP A 115 -5.80 -8.96 9.71
C ASP A 115 -6.02 -10.44 9.34
N LEU A 116 -5.61 -10.83 8.13
CA LEU A 116 -5.77 -12.20 7.65
C LEU A 116 -4.89 -13.21 8.38
N ASN A 117 -3.73 -12.80 8.89
CA ASN A 117 -2.81 -13.66 9.65
C ASN A 117 -3.31 -13.99 11.07
N ARG A 118 -4.38 -13.35 11.55
CA ARG A 118 -5.00 -13.71 12.85
C ARG A 118 -5.68 -15.08 12.80
N GLU A 119 -6.28 -15.40 11.66
CA GLU A 119 -7.09 -16.61 11.45
C GLU A 119 -6.44 -17.60 10.46
N ASN A 120 -5.30 -17.24 9.87
CA ASN A 120 -4.60 -18.05 8.86
C ASN A 120 -3.10 -18.16 9.13
N LYS A 121 -2.48 -19.20 8.56
CA LYS A 121 -1.02 -19.31 8.48
C LYS A 121 -0.45 -18.20 7.58
N LYS A 122 0.76 -17.71 7.90
CA LYS A 122 1.45 -16.61 7.20
C LYS A 122 1.36 -16.66 5.67
N VAL A 123 1.66 -17.82 5.07
CA VAL A 123 1.64 -18.00 3.60
C VAL A 123 0.24 -17.78 3.04
N ARG A 124 -0.78 -18.40 3.65
CA ARG A 124 -2.18 -18.25 3.22
C ARG A 124 -2.68 -16.81 3.44
N ALA A 125 -2.33 -16.20 4.57
CA ALA A 125 -2.66 -14.81 4.84
C ALA A 125 -2.05 -13.87 3.80
N SER A 126 -0.79 -14.09 3.41
CA SER A 126 -0.11 -13.29 2.39
C SER A 126 -0.78 -13.44 1.03
N PHE A 127 -1.10 -14.67 0.63
CA PHE A 127 -1.81 -14.93 -0.62
C PHE A 127 -3.19 -14.26 -0.68
N LEU A 128 -3.98 -14.39 0.40
CA LEU A 128 -5.29 -13.75 0.50
C LEU A 128 -5.19 -12.21 0.52
N ALA A 129 -4.17 -11.66 1.18
CA ALA A 129 -3.89 -10.22 1.17
C ALA A 129 -3.51 -9.73 -0.22
N CYS A 130 -2.72 -10.50 -0.98
CA CYS A 130 -2.41 -10.21 -2.37
C CYS A 130 -3.68 -10.12 -3.23
N ILE A 131 -4.55 -11.12 -3.14
CA ILE A 131 -5.83 -11.09 -3.86
C ILE A 131 -6.63 -9.86 -3.47
N TYR A 132 -6.70 -9.55 -2.17
CA TYR A 132 -7.47 -8.41 -1.67
C TYR A 132 -6.97 -7.07 -2.23
N TYR A 133 -5.69 -6.73 -2.09
CA TYR A 133 -5.21 -5.44 -2.57
C TYR A 133 -5.21 -5.36 -4.11
N ILE A 134 -5.08 -6.47 -4.83
CA ILE A 134 -5.23 -6.49 -6.30
C ILE A 134 -6.67 -6.17 -6.69
N ILE A 135 -7.65 -6.75 -6.01
CA ILE A 135 -9.06 -6.43 -6.23
C ILE A 135 -9.31 -4.94 -5.95
N VAL A 136 -8.77 -4.40 -4.85
CA VAL A 136 -8.86 -2.96 -4.56
C VAL A 136 -8.21 -2.13 -5.67
N GLY A 137 -7.04 -2.53 -6.16
CA GLY A 137 -6.34 -1.91 -7.30
C GLY A 137 -7.16 -1.86 -8.58
N ILE A 138 -7.86 -2.95 -8.90
CA ILE A 138 -8.75 -3.00 -10.05
C ILE A 138 -9.96 -2.09 -9.84
N LEU A 139 -10.57 -2.10 -8.64
CA LEU A 139 -11.72 -1.26 -8.33
C LEU A 139 -11.39 0.23 -8.35
N ASP A 140 -10.19 0.59 -7.88
CA ASP A 140 -9.65 1.94 -7.95
C ASP A 140 -9.50 2.39 -9.41
N GLU A 141 -8.85 1.61 -10.26
CA GLU A 141 -8.74 1.94 -11.69
C GLU A 141 -10.09 1.99 -12.41
N LEU A 142 -11.03 1.11 -12.07
CA LEU A 142 -12.40 1.17 -12.59
C LEU A 142 -13.12 2.45 -12.16
N PHE A 143 -12.91 2.90 -10.92
CA PHE A 143 -13.45 4.18 -10.46
C PHE A 143 -12.79 5.37 -11.18
N GLN A 144 -11.46 5.34 -11.34
CA GLN A 144 -10.72 6.35 -12.09
C GLN A 144 -11.15 6.43 -13.56
N ALA A 145 -11.55 5.32 -14.18
CA ALA A 145 -12.08 5.29 -15.54
C ALA A 145 -13.40 6.05 -15.73
N ILE A 146 -14.13 6.31 -14.64
CA ILE A 146 -15.36 7.11 -14.63
C ILE A 146 -15.02 8.62 -14.54
N LEU A 147 -13.83 8.98 -14.05
CA LEU A 147 -13.40 10.36 -13.91
C LEU A 147 -12.99 10.94 -15.28
N PRO A 148 -13.45 12.15 -15.65
CA PRO A 148 -13.30 12.67 -17.00
C PRO A 148 -11.86 13.02 -17.41
N TYR A 149 -10.90 12.99 -16.47
CA TYR A 149 -9.51 13.39 -16.65
C TYR A 149 -8.50 12.27 -16.35
N ARG A 150 -8.99 11.03 -16.25
CA ARG A 150 -8.22 9.81 -16.01
C ARG A 150 -8.70 8.70 -16.96
N PHE A 151 -7.82 7.78 -17.26
CA PHE A 151 -8.12 6.60 -18.07
C PHE A 151 -7.65 5.38 -17.28
N PHE A 152 -8.35 4.26 -17.47
CA PHE A 152 -7.93 2.98 -16.93
C PHE A 152 -6.55 2.60 -17.49
N ASP A 153 -5.58 2.30 -16.62
CA ASP A 153 -4.27 1.79 -17.03
C ASP A 153 -3.88 0.53 -16.23
N TRP A 154 -3.63 -0.58 -16.93
CA TRP A 154 -3.15 -1.82 -16.31
C TRP A 154 -1.81 -1.65 -15.58
N ARG A 155 -0.99 -0.68 -16.00
CA ARG A 155 0.27 -0.36 -15.32
C ARG A 155 0.02 0.13 -13.90
N ASP A 156 -1.04 0.89 -13.68
CA ASP A 156 -1.39 1.43 -12.36
C ASP A 156 -1.83 0.30 -11.42
N VAL A 157 -2.60 -0.69 -11.92
CA VAL A 157 -2.91 -1.92 -11.16
C VAL A 157 -1.63 -2.67 -10.76
N ILE A 158 -0.65 -2.77 -11.66
CA ILE A 158 0.62 -3.46 -11.39
C ILE A 158 1.44 -2.68 -10.34
N PHE A 159 1.52 -1.36 -10.45
CA PHE A 159 2.23 -0.53 -9.47
C PHE A 159 1.57 -0.55 -8.10
N ASN A 160 0.24 -0.46 -8.04
CA ASN A 160 -0.55 -0.62 -6.82
C ASN A 160 -0.31 -2.01 -6.20
N GLY A 161 -0.29 -3.04 -7.04
CA GLY A 161 0.03 -4.41 -6.62
C GLY A 161 1.45 -4.54 -6.04
N ALA A 162 2.44 -3.91 -6.68
CA ALA A 162 3.82 -3.87 -6.18
C ALA A 162 3.91 -3.15 -4.82
N GLY A 163 3.18 -2.04 -4.65
CA GLY A 163 3.02 -1.34 -3.38
C GLY A 163 2.44 -2.28 -2.32
N GLY A 164 1.32 -2.95 -2.60
CA GLY A 164 0.70 -3.95 -1.71
C GLY A 164 1.66 -5.06 -1.28
N GLY A 165 2.41 -5.61 -2.23
CA GLY A 165 3.46 -6.60 -1.97
C GLY A 165 4.56 -6.06 -1.06
N TRP A 166 4.98 -4.82 -1.26
CA TRP A 166 5.99 -4.15 -0.44
C TRP A 166 5.59 -4.09 1.04
N GLY A 167 4.31 -3.83 1.33
CA GLY A 167 3.75 -3.83 2.68
C GLY A 167 3.73 -5.20 3.37
N ILE A 168 3.54 -6.28 2.61
CA ILE A 168 3.45 -7.65 3.17
C ILE A 168 4.77 -8.13 3.76
N ILE A 169 5.89 -7.67 3.19
CA ILE A 169 7.25 -8.11 3.54
C ILE A 169 7.52 -7.93 5.04
N TYR A 170 6.87 -6.96 5.68
CA TYR A 170 7.04 -6.66 7.09
C TYR A 170 6.64 -7.80 8.07
N ILE A 171 5.85 -8.80 7.66
CA ILE A 171 5.50 -9.92 8.57
C ILE A 171 6.54 -11.06 8.57
N TYR A 172 7.50 -11.03 7.65
CA TYR A 172 8.48 -12.10 7.47
C TYR A 172 9.79 -11.78 8.18
#